data_AF-A0A354C4S5-F1
#
_entry.id   AF-A0A354C4S5-F1
#
_cell.length_a   1.000
_cell.length_b   1.000
_cell.length_c   1.000
_cell.angle_alpha   90.00
_cell.angle_beta   90.00
_cell.angle_gamma   90.00
#
_symmetry.space_group_name_H-M   'P 1'
#
loop_
_entity.id
_entity.type
_entity.pdbx_description
1 polymer ?
#
loop_
_entity_poly.entity_id
_entity_poly.type
_entity_poly.pdbx_seq_one_letter_code
_entity_poly.pdbx_strand_id
1 'polypeptide(L)'
;MKYTTETKKGDLRAKCIEELARKRGLDEIEALVLDNRLLTLIKIISTGLGEDMNLNIVPGDRWKYDTETNQIIFPVELLLISTPEEIIGFSAHEAGHRQISRHNLRKAVFKRFFSREYTRLLLNAFEDSRVDNWLISVYKGIKHYLDITYDDLLPENLGVSTYVDHLRGEIAERANISCHPFLLYPNLEYLLGMRYYWRYSRLPSQIMNPEVTEALERTYGDFDAIFNHYPSGRVSEVEMMEYAEEA
;
A
#
# COMPACT_ATOMS: atom_id res chain seq x y z
N MET A 1 31.42 -4.26 -11.63
CA MET A 1 31.09 -3.04 -12.39
C MET A 1 30.83 -1.96 -11.35
N LYS A 2 31.62 -0.88 -11.32
CA LYS A 2 31.44 0.21 -10.34
C LYS A 2 30.83 1.39 -11.08
N TYR A 3 29.60 1.74 -10.73
CA TYR A 3 28.95 2.95 -11.21
C TYR A 3 29.37 4.12 -10.33
N THR A 4 30.32 4.90 -10.80
CA THR A 4 30.75 6.11 -10.09
C THR A 4 29.79 7.26 -10.39
N THR A 5 28.69 7.33 -9.66
CA THR A 5 28.02 8.62 -9.40
C THR A 5 28.63 9.21 -8.13
N GLU A 6 29.45 10.25 -8.27
CA GLU A 6 29.93 11.01 -7.12
C GLU A 6 28.71 11.52 -6.32
N THR A 7 28.45 11.08 -5.08
CA THR A 7 27.68 11.89 -4.11
C THR A 7 27.72 11.36 -2.67
N LYS A 8 28.05 12.25 -1.73
CA LYS A 8 27.94 12.05 -0.26
C LYS A 8 26.50 11.91 0.28
N LYS A 9 25.48 11.88 -0.59
CA LYS A 9 24.04 11.70 -0.26
C LYS A 9 23.33 10.67 -1.16
N GLY A 10 24.06 9.99 -2.06
CA GLY A 10 23.52 9.08 -3.08
C GLY A 10 23.99 7.62 -2.96
N ASP A 11 24.67 7.27 -1.87
CA ASP A 11 25.33 5.96 -1.71
C ASP A 11 24.32 4.80 -1.63
N LEU A 12 23.23 4.96 -0.86
CA LEU A 12 22.19 3.92 -0.75
C LEU A 12 21.42 3.71 -2.06
N ARG A 13 21.07 4.79 -2.76
CA ARG A 13 20.35 4.70 -4.05
C ARG A 13 21.19 4.04 -5.11
N ALA A 14 22.40 4.53 -5.32
CA ALA A 14 23.33 3.95 -6.27
C ALA A 14 23.58 2.47 -5.97
N LYS A 15 23.81 2.12 -4.69
CA LYS A 15 23.97 0.72 -4.26
C LYS A 15 22.76 -0.16 -4.57
N CYS A 16 21.55 0.30 -4.29
CA CYS A 16 20.33 -0.46 -4.59
C CYS A 16 20.14 -0.68 -6.10
N ILE A 17 20.41 0.34 -6.92
CA ILE A 17 20.33 0.23 -8.38
C ILE A 17 21.44 -0.69 -8.92
N GLU A 18 22.68 -0.55 -8.43
CA GLU A 18 23.81 -1.43 -8.80
C GLU A 18 23.53 -2.90 -8.44
N GLU A 19 22.98 -3.14 -7.25
CA GLU A 19 22.63 -4.47 -6.79
C GLU A 19 21.51 -5.08 -7.62
N LEU A 20 20.47 -4.30 -7.92
CA LEU A 20 19.37 -4.71 -8.79
C LEU A 20 19.88 -5.03 -10.19
N ALA A 21 20.71 -4.16 -10.77
CA ALA A 21 21.32 -4.35 -12.07
C ALA A 21 22.13 -5.64 -12.12
N ARG A 22 22.98 -5.88 -11.13
CA ARG A 22 23.75 -7.12 -11.00
C ARG A 22 22.84 -8.35 -10.89
N LYS A 23 21.78 -8.29 -10.08
CA LYS A 23 20.86 -9.42 -9.86
C LYS A 23 20.04 -9.76 -11.11
N ARG A 24 19.66 -8.75 -11.88
CA ARG A 24 18.82 -8.88 -13.09
C ARG A 24 19.63 -8.94 -14.39
N GLY A 25 20.95 -8.85 -14.32
CA GLY A 25 21.84 -8.92 -15.48
C GLY A 25 21.74 -7.69 -16.40
N LEU A 26 21.40 -6.53 -15.83
CA LEU A 26 21.22 -5.28 -16.59
C LEU A 26 22.56 -4.65 -16.96
N ASP A 27 22.60 -4.01 -18.11
CA ASP A 27 23.77 -3.26 -18.59
C ASP A 27 23.86 -1.82 -18.02
N GLU A 28 24.88 -1.08 -18.44
CA GLU A 28 25.15 0.28 -17.97
C GLU A 28 24.14 1.33 -18.49
N ILE A 29 23.39 1.02 -19.53
CA ILE A 29 22.39 1.95 -20.04
C ILE A 29 21.09 1.70 -19.28
N GLU A 30 20.73 0.43 -19.09
CA GLU A 30 19.53 0.01 -18.38
C GLU A 30 19.53 0.46 -16.92
N ALA A 31 20.64 0.29 -16.19
CA ALA A 31 20.74 0.72 -14.80
C ALA A 31 20.69 2.26 -14.65
N LEU A 32 21.23 3.01 -15.62
CA LEU A 32 21.11 4.48 -15.64
C LEU A 32 19.67 4.92 -15.91
N VAL A 33 18.94 4.23 -16.78
CA VAL A 33 17.52 4.47 -17.03
C VAL A 33 16.70 4.25 -15.76
N LEU A 34 16.97 3.18 -15.01
CA LEU A 34 16.31 2.93 -13.73
C LEU A 34 16.58 4.02 -12.70
N ASP A 35 17.84 4.46 -12.57
CA ASP A 35 18.19 5.53 -11.63
C ASP A 35 17.45 6.83 -11.97
N ASN A 36 17.35 7.17 -13.26
CA ASN A 36 16.60 8.32 -13.74
C ASN A 36 15.09 8.19 -13.50
N ARG A 37 14.52 6.98 -13.66
CA ARG A 37 13.11 6.71 -13.33
C ARG A 37 12.86 6.94 -11.84
N LEU A 38 13.72 6.42 -10.96
CA LEU A 38 13.61 6.63 -9.52
C LEU A 38 13.70 8.11 -9.15
N LEU A 39 14.68 8.83 -9.71
CA LEU A 39 14.82 10.28 -9.52
C LEU A 39 13.58 11.06 -9.96
N THR A 40 12.98 10.68 -11.09
CA THR A 40 11.77 11.31 -11.62
C THR A 40 10.60 11.08 -10.67
N LEU A 41 10.44 9.87 -10.14
CA LEU A 41 9.41 9.56 -9.16
C LEU A 41 9.59 10.36 -7.88
N ILE A 42 10.79 10.36 -7.32
CA ILE A 42 11.14 11.18 -6.15
C ILE A 42 10.71 12.62 -6.39
N LYS A 43 11.02 13.18 -7.57
CA LYS A 43 10.63 14.54 -7.92
C LYS A 43 9.12 14.71 -8.02
N ILE A 44 8.39 13.83 -8.70
CA ILE A 44 6.92 13.91 -8.86
C ILE A 44 6.26 13.92 -7.47
N ILE A 45 6.60 12.94 -6.63
CA ILE A 45 5.98 12.79 -5.32
C ILE A 45 6.42 13.91 -4.39
N SER A 46 7.71 14.28 -4.38
CA SER A 46 8.21 15.39 -3.56
C SER A 46 7.58 16.74 -3.96
N THR A 47 7.24 16.94 -5.23
CA THR A 47 6.61 18.19 -5.69
C THR A 47 5.10 18.19 -5.42
N GLY A 48 4.39 17.09 -5.74
CA GLY A 48 2.94 17.06 -5.60
C GLY A 48 2.45 16.79 -4.17
N LEU A 49 3.07 15.81 -3.51
CA LEU A 49 2.61 15.28 -2.22
C LEU A 49 3.55 15.68 -1.07
N GLY A 50 4.85 15.82 -1.35
CA GLY A 50 5.92 16.02 -0.38
C GLY A 50 6.25 17.47 -0.04
N GLU A 51 5.97 18.45 -0.91
CA GLU A 51 6.40 19.85 -0.75
C GLU A 51 5.86 20.43 0.57
N ASP A 52 4.60 20.13 0.86
CA ASP A 52 3.91 20.55 2.08
C ASP A 52 4.06 19.55 3.25
N MET A 53 4.83 18.48 3.08
CA MET A 53 4.90 17.35 4.02
C MET A 53 6.33 16.91 4.37
N ASN A 54 7.35 17.51 3.77
CA ASN A 54 8.76 17.12 3.94
C ASN A 54 8.98 15.59 3.83
N LEU A 55 8.20 14.94 2.97
CA LEU A 55 8.20 13.50 2.78
C LEU A 55 9.43 13.11 1.95
N ASN A 56 10.20 12.13 2.40
CA ASN A 56 11.36 11.63 1.67
C ASN A 56 11.10 10.23 1.11
N ILE A 57 11.64 9.93 -0.06
CA ILE A 57 11.52 8.60 -0.66
C ILE A 57 12.91 7.97 -0.70
N VAL A 58 12.99 6.76 -0.15
CA VAL A 58 14.23 5.99 -0.07
C VAL A 58 14.04 4.61 -0.69
N PRO A 59 15.04 4.08 -1.38
CA PRO A 59 14.96 2.73 -1.92
C PRO A 59 15.02 1.69 -0.78
N GLY A 60 14.34 0.56 -0.96
CA GLY A 60 14.33 -0.58 -0.05
C GLY A 60 13.78 -1.85 -0.70
N ASP A 61 13.30 -2.77 0.13
CA ASP A 61 12.83 -4.11 -0.27
C ASP A 61 11.30 -4.26 -0.28
N ARG A 62 10.58 -3.32 0.33
CA ARG A 62 9.11 -3.31 0.41
C ARG A 62 8.55 -1.89 0.39
N TRP A 63 7.26 -1.79 0.02
CA TRP A 63 6.50 -0.58 0.23
C TRP A 63 6.13 -0.42 1.70
N LYS A 64 6.44 0.75 2.25
CA LYS A 64 6.04 1.14 3.59
C LYS A 64 6.23 2.63 3.77
N TYR A 65 5.23 3.28 4.35
CA TYR A 65 5.42 4.55 5.06
C TYR A 65 5.99 4.34 6.47
N ASP A 66 7.06 5.07 6.79
CA ASP A 66 7.69 5.11 8.09
C ASP A 66 7.37 6.42 8.81
N THR A 67 6.51 6.34 9.82
CA THR A 67 6.00 7.49 10.59
C THR A 67 7.10 8.19 11.39
N GLU A 68 8.13 7.47 11.86
CA GLU A 68 9.20 8.02 12.70
C GLU A 68 10.18 8.86 11.87
N THR A 69 10.55 8.35 10.71
CA THR A 69 11.55 8.98 9.83
C THR A 69 10.92 9.86 8.75
N ASN A 70 9.60 9.80 8.61
CA ASN A 70 8.82 10.44 7.56
C ASN A 70 9.27 10.04 6.14
N GLN A 71 9.44 8.74 5.94
CA GLN A 71 9.97 8.17 4.70
C GLN A 71 8.99 7.20 4.04
N ILE A 72 8.88 7.27 2.72
CA ILE A 72 8.37 6.15 1.93
C ILE A 72 9.56 5.30 1.54
N ILE A 73 9.51 4.03 1.92
CA ILE A 73 10.43 3.00 1.43
C ILE A 73 9.86 2.45 0.12
N PHE A 74 10.64 2.52 -0.94
CA PHE A 74 10.26 2.15 -2.31
C PHE A 74 11.03 0.89 -2.76
N PRO A 75 10.35 -0.20 -3.14
CA PRO A 75 11.00 -1.39 -3.69
C PRO A 75 11.50 -1.12 -5.12
N VAL A 76 12.82 -0.94 -5.27
CA VAL A 76 13.44 -0.58 -6.56
C VAL A 76 13.14 -1.58 -7.69
N GLU A 77 12.85 -2.84 -7.36
CA GLU A 77 12.47 -3.85 -8.34
C GLU A 77 11.20 -3.49 -9.12
N LEU A 78 10.29 -2.71 -8.54
CA LEU A 78 9.07 -2.29 -9.24
C LEU A 78 9.30 -1.31 -10.37
N LEU A 79 10.46 -0.64 -10.41
CA LEU A 79 10.83 0.15 -11.59
C LEU A 79 10.95 -0.72 -12.84
N LEU A 80 11.16 -2.03 -12.70
CA LEU A 80 11.27 -2.95 -13.84
C LEU A 80 9.93 -3.47 -14.33
N ILE A 81 8.98 -3.65 -13.43
CA ILE A 81 7.74 -4.41 -13.71
C ILE A 81 6.48 -3.55 -13.67
N SER A 82 6.54 -2.38 -13.03
CA SER A 82 5.40 -1.47 -12.92
C SER A 82 5.47 -0.34 -13.95
N THR A 83 4.30 0.03 -14.43
CA THR A 83 4.04 1.22 -15.23
C THR A 83 4.26 2.50 -14.39
N PRO A 84 4.55 3.64 -15.03
CA PRO A 84 4.63 4.91 -14.32
C PRO A 84 3.37 5.23 -13.50
N GLU A 85 2.19 4.90 -14.04
CA GLU A 85 0.89 5.14 -13.41
C GLU A 85 0.71 4.34 -12.13
N GLU A 86 1.03 3.04 -12.14
CA GLU A 86 1.00 2.20 -10.93
C GLU A 86 1.93 2.75 -9.86
N ILE A 87 3.13 3.17 -10.26
CA ILE A 87 4.11 3.69 -9.31
C ILE A 87 3.61 5.00 -8.67
N ILE A 88 2.97 5.88 -9.43
CA ILE A 88 2.33 7.07 -8.90
C ILE A 88 1.21 6.68 -7.91
N GLY A 89 0.37 5.71 -8.26
CA GLY A 89 -0.70 5.22 -7.40
C GLY A 89 -0.20 4.69 -6.06
N PHE A 90 0.75 3.74 -6.08
CA PHE A 90 1.38 3.20 -4.86
C PHE A 90 2.04 4.29 -4.02
N SER A 91 2.82 5.17 -4.66
CA SER A 91 3.52 6.22 -3.93
C SER A 91 2.57 7.23 -3.29
N ALA A 92 1.47 7.53 -3.96
CA ALA A 92 0.46 8.44 -3.42
C ALA A 92 -0.25 7.83 -2.22
N HIS A 93 -0.62 6.54 -2.31
CA HIS A 93 -1.17 5.77 -1.20
C HIS A 93 -0.25 5.83 0.03
N GLU A 94 1.02 5.46 -0.14
CA GLU A 94 2.00 5.49 0.95
C GLU A 94 2.22 6.91 1.50
N ALA A 95 2.17 7.94 0.66
CA ALA A 95 2.26 9.33 1.11
C ALA A 95 1.04 9.74 1.95
N GLY A 96 -0.15 9.22 1.63
CA GLY A 96 -1.38 9.50 2.37
C GLY A 96 -1.38 8.95 3.80
N HIS A 97 -0.66 7.85 4.07
CA HIS A 97 -0.47 7.35 5.43
C HIS A 97 0.18 8.38 6.36
N ARG A 98 0.92 9.37 5.84
CA ARG A 98 1.41 10.50 6.65
C ARG A 98 0.29 11.26 7.36
N GLN A 99 -0.88 11.37 6.75
CA GLN A 99 -2.04 12.04 7.34
C GLN A 99 -2.86 11.08 8.21
N ILE A 100 -3.01 9.83 7.78
CA ILE A 100 -3.95 8.90 8.41
C ILE A 100 -3.34 8.07 9.54
N SER A 101 -2.13 7.53 9.36
CA SER A 101 -1.60 6.51 10.25
C SER A 101 -0.94 7.13 11.49
N ARG A 102 -1.66 7.11 12.61
CA ARG A 102 -1.13 7.43 13.95
C ARG A 102 -1.50 6.33 14.93
N HIS A 103 -0.54 5.90 15.73
CA HIS A 103 -0.73 4.78 16.66
C HIS A 103 -0.27 5.16 18.06
N ASN A 104 -1.21 5.22 19.01
CA ASN A 104 -0.88 5.41 20.41
C ASN A 104 -0.86 4.07 21.15
N LEU A 105 0.29 3.38 21.15
CA LEU A 105 0.45 2.07 21.80
C LEU A 105 0.24 2.08 23.33
N ARG A 106 0.00 3.25 23.95
CA ARG A 106 -0.43 3.32 25.36
C ARG A 106 -1.92 3.02 25.52
N LYS A 107 -2.75 3.28 24.50
CA LYS A 107 -4.20 3.06 24.50
C LYS A 107 -4.54 1.58 24.26
N ALA A 108 -5.62 1.11 24.88
CA ALA A 108 -6.01 -0.30 24.86
C ALA A 108 -6.40 -0.78 23.45
N VAL A 109 -7.05 0.08 22.65
CA VAL A 109 -7.46 -0.24 21.27
C VAL A 109 -6.27 -0.54 20.37
N PHE A 110 -5.25 0.32 20.35
CA PHE A 110 -4.03 0.07 19.59
C PHE A 110 -3.25 -1.13 20.13
N LYS A 111 -3.14 -1.31 21.45
CA LYS A 111 -2.53 -2.54 22.00
C LYS A 111 -3.22 -3.81 21.49
N ARG A 112 -4.54 -3.79 21.36
CA ARG A 112 -5.31 -4.91 20.80
C ARG A 112 -4.98 -5.13 19.33
N PHE A 113 -5.01 -4.10 18.50
CA PHE A 113 -4.68 -4.24 17.08
C PHE A 113 -3.24 -4.71 16.85
N PHE A 114 -2.29 -4.26 17.66
CA PHE A 114 -0.89 -4.66 17.58
C PHE A 114 -0.56 -5.95 18.34
N SER A 115 -1.53 -6.60 18.98
CA SER A 115 -1.29 -7.83 19.76
C SER A 115 -1.04 -9.06 18.90
N ARG A 116 -1.57 -9.07 17.66
CA ARG A 116 -1.47 -10.18 16.71
C ARG A 116 -1.33 -9.61 15.30
N GLU A 117 -0.68 -10.37 14.42
CA GLU A 117 -0.45 -9.95 13.04
C GLU A 117 -1.77 -9.76 12.28
N TYR A 118 -2.72 -10.68 12.42
CA TYR A 118 -4.00 -10.58 11.71
C TYR A 118 -4.85 -9.38 12.16
N THR A 119 -4.78 -8.97 13.43
CA THR A 119 -5.46 -7.74 13.89
C THR A 119 -4.73 -6.49 13.39
N ARG A 120 -3.40 -6.54 13.27
CA ARG A 120 -2.61 -5.45 12.72
C ARG A 120 -2.94 -5.24 11.23
N LEU A 121 -3.08 -6.33 10.48
CA LEU A 121 -3.53 -6.29 9.08
C LEU A 121 -4.95 -5.74 8.93
N LEU A 122 -5.84 -6.01 9.90
CA LEU A 122 -7.18 -5.41 9.94
C LEU A 122 -7.14 -3.89 10.13
N LEU A 123 -6.34 -3.41 11.08
CA LEU A 123 -6.13 -1.97 11.25
C LEU A 123 -5.58 -1.33 9.96
N ASN A 124 -4.57 -1.95 9.35
CA ASN A 124 -4.01 -1.47 8.09
C ASN A 124 -5.09 -1.36 7.01
N ALA A 125 -5.90 -2.40 6.80
CA ALA A 125 -6.90 -2.35 5.75
C ALA A 125 -7.98 -1.26 5.97
N PHE A 126 -8.30 -0.92 7.23
CA PHE A 126 -9.13 0.25 7.55
C PHE A 126 -8.42 1.58 7.27
N GLU A 127 -7.13 1.67 7.61
CA GLU A 127 -6.29 2.85 7.32
C GLU A 127 -6.14 3.07 5.83
N ASP A 128 -5.82 2.03 5.06
CA ASP A 128 -5.67 2.08 3.61
C ASP A 128 -6.93 2.67 2.95
N SER A 129 -8.13 2.28 3.42
CA SER A 129 -9.39 2.78 2.82
C SER A 129 -9.61 4.25 3.15
N ARG A 130 -9.24 4.68 4.35
CA ARG A 130 -9.26 6.10 4.74
C ARG A 130 -8.22 6.92 3.97
N VAL A 131 -7.03 6.36 3.76
CA VAL A 131 -5.96 6.95 2.95
C VAL A 131 -6.45 7.22 1.54
N ASP A 132 -7.04 6.22 0.89
CA ASP A 132 -7.52 6.36 -0.47
C ASP A 132 -8.65 7.40 -0.56
N ASN A 133 -9.62 7.35 0.36
CA ASN A 133 -10.71 8.33 0.42
C ASN A 133 -10.18 9.75 0.65
N TRP A 134 -9.23 9.92 1.56
CA TRP A 134 -8.58 11.20 1.83
C TRP A 134 -7.86 11.73 0.58
N LEU A 135 -7.04 10.90 -0.07
CA LEU A 135 -6.32 11.25 -1.29
C LEU A 135 -7.30 11.72 -2.37
N ILE A 136 -8.37 10.95 -2.62
CA ILE A 136 -9.40 11.28 -3.61
C ILE A 136 -10.04 12.64 -3.31
N SER A 137 -10.26 12.96 -2.03
CA SER A 137 -10.84 14.24 -1.63
C SER A 137 -9.90 15.44 -1.82
N VAL A 138 -8.58 15.24 -1.69
CA VAL A 138 -7.58 16.32 -1.69
C VAL A 138 -6.97 16.55 -3.07
N TYR A 139 -6.69 15.48 -3.83
CA TYR A 139 -5.94 15.56 -5.08
C TYR A 139 -6.81 15.19 -6.28
N LYS A 140 -7.25 16.22 -7.02
CA LYS A 140 -8.04 16.02 -8.23
C LYS A 140 -7.27 15.14 -9.23
N GLY A 141 -7.92 14.06 -9.68
CA GLY A 141 -7.36 13.12 -10.65
C GLY A 141 -6.60 11.94 -10.03
N ILE A 142 -6.34 11.93 -8.72
CA ILE A 142 -5.59 10.83 -8.10
C ILE A 142 -6.31 9.49 -8.18
N LYS A 143 -7.66 9.52 -8.22
CA LYS A 143 -8.49 8.32 -8.36
C LYS A 143 -8.09 7.47 -9.57
N HIS A 144 -7.69 8.10 -10.69
CA HIS A 144 -7.24 7.37 -11.87
C HIS A 144 -6.04 6.46 -11.59
N TYR A 145 -5.04 6.97 -10.87
CA TYR A 145 -3.85 6.21 -10.52
C TYR A 145 -4.14 5.14 -9.47
N LEU A 146 -4.99 5.44 -8.48
CA LEU A 146 -5.42 4.45 -7.49
C LEU A 146 -6.22 3.32 -8.14
N ASP A 147 -7.14 3.63 -9.07
CA ASP A 147 -7.93 2.63 -9.78
C ASP A 147 -7.03 1.66 -10.56
N ILE A 148 -6.00 2.18 -11.26
CA ILE A 148 -5.00 1.35 -11.96
C ILE A 148 -4.31 0.39 -10.98
N THR A 149 -3.88 0.89 -9.82
CA THR A 149 -3.25 0.06 -8.79
C THR A 149 -4.18 -1.05 -8.29
N TYR A 150 -5.48 -0.77 -8.15
CA TYR A 150 -6.44 -1.75 -7.66
C TYR A 150 -6.98 -2.68 -8.75
N ASP A 151 -6.88 -2.36 -10.04
CA ASP A 151 -7.40 -3.19 -11.13
C ASP A 151 -6.87 -4.63 -11.08
N ASP A 152 -5.59 -4.82 -10.75
CA ASP A 152 -5.03 -6.17 -10.56
C ASP A 152 -5.22 -6.70 -9.13
N LEU A 153 -5.14 -5.84 -8.11
CA LEU A 153 -5.19 -6.26 -6.70
C LEU A 153 -6.60 -6.64 -6.23
N LEU A 154 -7.62 -5.93 -6.72
CA LEU A 154 -9.03 -6.04 -6.32
C LEU A 154 -9.97 -5.95 -7.54
N PRO A 155 -9.81 -6.76 -8.60
CA PRO A 155 -10.69 -6.69 -9.75
C PRO A 155 -12.13 -7.03 -9.36
N GLU A 156 -13.08 -6.52 -10.15
CA GLU A 156 -14.50 -6.78 -9.91
C GLU A 156 -14.83 -8.28 -9.96
N ASN A 157 -14.12 -9.01 -10.83
CA ASN A 157 -14.10 -10.47 -10.83
C ASN A 157 -12.77 -10.98 -10.23
N LEU A 158 -12.82 -11.42 -8.97
CA LEU A 158 -11.64 -11.89 -8.23
C LEU A 158 -11.00 -13.14 -8.84
N GLY A 159 -11.72 -13.85 -9.73
CA GLY A 159 -11.19 -14.99 -10.47
C GLY A 159 -10.12 -14.67 -11.51
N VAL A 160 -9.83 -13.39 -11.77
CA VAL A 160 -8.97 -12.92 -12.89
C VAL A 160 -7.72 -12.15 -12.40
N SER A 161 -7.54 -11.96 -11.10
CA SER A 161 -6.38 -11.21 -10.56
C SER A 161 -5.06 -11.97 -10.78
N THR A 162 -4.07 -11.32 -11.38
CA THR A 162 -2.74 -11.93 -11.58
C THR A 162 -1.97 -12.03 -10.27
N TYR A 163 -2.20 -11.10 -9.35
CA TYR A 163 -1.74 -11.17 -7.96
C TYR A 163 -2.30 -12.41 -7.22
N VAL A 164 -3.59 -12.70 -7.39
CA VAL A 164 -4.21 -13.92 -6.88
C VAL A 164 -3.55 -15.17 -7.46
N ASP A 165 -3.27 -15.19 -8.76
CA ASP A 165 -2.62 -16.31 -9.43
C ASP A 165 -1.15 -16.49 -9.03
N HIS A 166 -0.42 -15.39 -8.81
CA HIS A 166 0.94 -15.41 -8.29
C HIS A 166 0.98 -16.06 -6.91
N LEU A 167 0.08 -15.64 -6.02
CA LEU A 167 -0.03 -16.24 -4.70
C LEU A 167 -0.54 -17.69 -4.77
N ARG A 168 -1.37 -18.06 -5.76
CA ARG A 168 -1.79 -19.46 -6.00
C ARG A 168 -0.58 -20.30 -6.28
N GLY A 169 0.35 -19.81 -7.10
CA GLY A 169 1.65 -20.44 -7.35
C GLY A 169 2.45 -20.65 -6.07
N GLU A 170 2.70 -19.59 -5.29
CA GLU A 170 3.50 -19.68 -4.05
C GLU A 170 2.89 -20.65 -3.02
N ILE A 171 1.57 -20.75 -2.97
CA ILE A 171 0.86 -21.63 -2.05
C ILE A 171 0.77 -23.06 -2.59
N ALA A 172 0.53 -23.26 -3.88
CA ALA A 172 0.52 -24.58 -4.51
C ALA A 172 1.90 -25.27 -4.43
N GLU A 173 2.98 -24.50 -4.51
CA GLU A 173 4.35 -24.98 -4.25
C GLU A 173 4.56 -25.43 -2.80
N ARG A 174 3.76 -24.93 -1.85
CA ARG A 174 3.87 -25.22 -0.41
C ARG A 174 2.82 -26.20 0.12
N ALA A 175 1.67 -26.32 -0.53
CA ALA A 175 0.57 -27.17 -0.12
C ALA A 175 -0.25 -27.60 -1.33
N ASN A 176 -0.52 -28.90 -1.45
CA ASN A 176 -1.21 -29.53 -2.58
C ASN A 176 -2.73 -29.20 -2.58
N ILE A 177 -3.11 -27.93 -2.71
CA ILE A 177 -4.49 -27.44 -2.53
C ILE A 177 -4.93 -26.61 -3.75
N SER A 178 -6.10 -26.94 -4.32
CA SER A 178 -6.72 -26.23 -5.45
C SER A 178 -7.68 -25.14 -4.99
N CYS A 179 -7.29 -24.29 -4.03
CA CYS A 179 -8.08 -23.15 -3.60
C CYS A 179 -7.27 -21.85 -3.72
N HIS A 180 -7.97 -20.73 -3.79
CA HIS A 180 -7.33 -19.43 -3.89
C HIS A 180 -6.58 -19.10 -2.56
N PRO A 181 -5.37 -18.53 -2.59
CA PRO A 181 -4.45 -18.35 -1.48
C PRO A 181 -5.01 -17.59 -0.30
N PHE A 182 -5.73 -16.53 -0.63
CA PHE A 182 -6.41 -15.68 0.33
C PHE A 182 -7.60 -16.35 1.00
N LEU A 183 -8.06 -17.48 0.46
CA LEU A 183 -9.13 -18.30 1.00
C LEU A 183 -8.61 -19.39 1.95
N LEU A 184 -7.30 -19.45 2.21
CA LEU A 184 -6.72 -20.35 3.21
C LEU A 184 -6.78 -19.78 4.63
N TYR A 185 -6.96 -18.47 4.77
CA TYR A 185 -6.99 -17.79 6.06
C TYR A 185 -8.24 -16.90 6.15
N PRO A 186 -9.21 -17.24 7.02
CA PRO A 186 -10.48 -16.51 7.13
C PRO A 186 -10.31 -15.00 7.37
N ASN A 187 -9.25 -14.61 8.09
CA ASN A 187 -8.94 -13.20 8.31
C ASN A 187 -8.57 -12.48 7.02
N LEU A 188 -7.79 -13.08 6.11
CA LEU A 188 -7.42 -12.43 4.84
C LEU A 188 -8.62 -12.30 3.90
N GLU A 189 -9.49 -13.32 3.86
CA GLU A 189 -10.75 -13.28 3.12
C GLU A 189 -11.68 -12.17 3.62
N TYR A 190 -11.75 -11.96 4.95
CA TYR A 190 -12.48 -10.84 5.53
C TYR A 190 -11.89 -9.48 5.10
N LEU A 191 -10.55 -9.31 5.15
CA LEU A 191 -9.90 -8.07 4.70
C LEU A 191 -10.19 -7.79 3.23
N LEU A 192 -10.18 -8.83 2.39
CA LEU A 192 -10.52 -8.72 0.98
C LEU A 192 -11.99 -8.30 0.79
N GLY A 193 -12.93 -8.94 1.49
CA GLY A 193 -14.34 -8.59 1.43
C GLY A 193 -14.60 -7.14 1.82
N MET A 194 -13.91 -6.67 2.86
CA MET A 194 -13.95 -5.28 3.31
C MET A 194 -13.38 -4.30 2.27
N ARG A 195 -12.20 -4.59 1.71
CA ARG A 195 -11.58 -3.76 0.66
C ARG A 195 -12.37 -3.78 -0.65
N TYR A 196 -13.01 -4.90 -0.98
CA TYR A 196 -13.93 -5.01 -2.11
C TYR A 196 -15.18 -4.15 -1.89
N TYR A 197 -15.74 -4.15 -0.67
CA TYR A 197 -16.84 -3.24 -0.31
C TYR A 197 -16.40 -1.78 -0.44
N TRP A 198 -15.22 -1.39 0.05
CA TRP A 198 -14.69 -0.03 -0.14
C TRP A 198 -14.69 0.38 -1.62
N ARG A 199 -14.27 -0.52 -2.51
CA ARG A 199 -14.15 -0.23 -3.94
C ARG A 199 -15.49 -0.21 -4.69
N TYR A 200 -16.40 -1.13 -4.36
CA TYR A 200 -17.60 -1.41 -5.15
C TYR A 200 -18.93 -1.20 -4.41
N SER A 201 -18.89 -0.80 -3.15
CA SER A 201 -20.05 -0.60 -2.26
C SER A 201 -20.98 -1.81 -2.18
N ARG A 202 -20.41 -3.02 -2.33
CA ARG A 202 -21.11 -4.31 -2.22
C ARG A 202 -20.14 -5.39 -1.77
N LEU A 203 -20.62 -6.43 -1.11
CA LEU A 203 -19.80 -7.59 -0.76
C LEU A 203 -19.51 -8.43 -2.01
N PRO A 204 -18.32 -9.06 -2.12
CA PRO A 204 -18.02 -9.94 -3.24
C PRO A 204 -18.89 -11.20 -3.19
N SER A 205 -19.33 -11.68 -4.35
CA SER A 205 -20.15 -12.90 -4.46
C SER A 205 -19.35 -14.19 -4.28
N GLN A 206 -18.02 -14.10 -4.25
CA GLN A 206 -17.08 -15.23 -4.30
C GLN A 206 -16.46 -15.55 -2.93
N ILE A 207 -17.10 -15.15 -1.83
CA ILE A 207 -16.71 -15.53 -0.47
C ILE A 207 -17.07 -17.00 -0.23
N MET A 208 -16.09 -17.81 0.16
CA MET A 208 -16.27 -19.24 0.37
C MET A 208 -16.49 -19.59 1.83
N ASN A 209 -15.88 -18.87 2.77
CA ASN A 209 -15.99 -19.20 4.19
C ASN A 209 -17.29 -18.64 4.80
N PRO A 210 -18.21 -19.50 5.30
CA PRO A 210 -19.47 -19.04 5.87
C PRO A 210 -19.32 -18.13 7.10
N GLU A 211 -18.28 -18.36 7.92
CA GLU A 211 -18.00 -17.51 9.09
C GLU A 211 -17.54 -16.11 8.66
N VAL A 212 -16.81 -16.01 7.54
CA VAL A 212 -16.39 -14.74 6.96
C VAL A 212 -17.58 -13.99 6.37
N THR A 213 -18.47 -14.70 5.66
CA THR A 213 -19.73 -14.12 5.16
C THR A 213 -20.55 -13.55 6.31
N GLU A 214 -20.79 -14.35 7.36
CA GLU A 214 -21.55 -13.91 8.53
C GLU A 214 -20.87 -12.72 9.24
N ALA A 215 -19.54 -12.75 9.37
CA ALA A 215 -18.80 -11.64 9.96
C ALA A 215 -18.97 -10.36 9.13
N LEU A 216 -18.80 -10.42 7.81
CA LEU A 216 -18.96 -9.26 6.92
C LEU A 216 -20.40 -8.74 6.92
N GLU A 217 -21.40 -9.62 6.87
CA GLU A 217 -22.82 -9.25 6.93
C GLU A 217 -23.16 -8.50 8.24
N ARG A 218 -22.51 -8.86 9.34
CA ARG A 218 -22.70 -8.19 10.63
C ARG A 218 -21.99 -6.85 10.75
N THR A 219 -20.89 -6.65 10.03
CA THR A 219 -20.00 -5.48 10.22
C THR A 219 -20.00 -4.50 9.06
N TYR A 220 -20.50 -4.85 7.87
CA TYR A 220 -20.40 -3.96 6.70
C TYR A 220 -21.12 -2.63 6.90
N GLY A 221 -22.15 -2.59 7.76
CA GLY A 221 -22.86 -1.35 8.11
C GLY A 221 -21.98 -0.29 8.78
N ASP A 222 -20.85 -0.70 9.37
CA ASP A 222 -19.90 0.21 10.02
C ASP A 222 -18.82 0.72 9.05
N PHE A 223 -18.65 0.07 7.88
CA PHE A 223 -17.52 0.31 6.99
C PHE A 223 -17.49 1.73 6.44
N ASP A 224 -18.62 2.26 5.99
CA ASP A 224 -18.66 3.62 5.43
C ASP A 224 -18.31 4.68 6.49
N ALA A 225 -18.74 4.47 7.74
CA ALA A 225 -18.37 5.36 8.84
C ALA A 225 -16.86 5.31 9.09
N ILE A 226 -16.27 4.10 9.13
CA ILE A 226 -14.83 3.91 9.35
C ILE A 226 -14.01 4.49 8.19
N PHE A 227 -14.35 4.17 6.93
CA PHE A 227 -13.58 4.60 5.76
C PHE A 227 -13.63 6.10 5.50
N ASN A 228 -14.64 6.79 6.02
CA ASN A 228 -14.79 8.23 5.90
C ASN A 228 -14.49 8.96 7.21
N HIS A 229 -13.98 8.27 8.24
CA HIS A 229 -13.56 8.88 9.50
C HIS A 229 -12.19 9.55 9.35
N TYR A 230 -12.18 10.68 8.63
CA TYR A 230 -11.10 11.66 8.58
C TYR A 230 -11.62 12.90 7.85
N PRO A 231 -11.24 14.13 8.25
CA PRO A 231 -11.73 15.34 7.61
C PRO A 231 -11.20 15.48 6.18
N SER A 232 -11.93 16.23 5.36
CA SER A 232 -11.43 16.71 4.07
C SER A 232 -10.25 17.65 4.30
N GLY A 233 -9.19 17.51 3.49
CA GLY A 233 -8.00 18.34 3.59
C GLY A 233 -7.04 17.87 4.67
N ARG A 234 -6.07 18.73 5.00
CA ARG A 234 -4.98 18.40 5.94
C ARG A 234 -5.31 18.93 7.32
N VAL A 235 -4.87 18.23 8.34
CA VAL A 235 -5.01 18.65 9.74
C VAL A 235 -3.68 18.63 10.47
N SER A 236 -3.63 19.26 11.63
CA SER A 236 -2.44 19.30 12.48
C SER A 236 -2.11 17.92 13.07
N GLU A 237 -0.90 17.76 13.60
CA GLU A 237 -0.48 16.50 14.23
C GLU A 237 -1.32 16.12 15.46
N VAL A 238 -1.84 17.12 16.17
CA VAL A 238 -2.76 16.92 17.30
C VAL A 238 -4.08 16.33 16.79
N GLU A 239 -4.68 16.96 15.79
CA GLU A 239 -5.92 16.48 15.17
C GLU A 239 -5.74 15.10 14.54
N MET A 240 -4.61 14.84 13.86
CA MET A 240 -4.29 13.51 13.33
C MET A 240 -4.33 12.42 14.41
N MET A 241 -3.80 12.71 15.60
CA MET A 241 -3.84 11.76 16.72
C MET A 241 -5.25 11.58 17.28
N GLU A 242 -6.05 12.64 17.33
CA GLU A 242 -7.45 12.59 17.78
C GLU A 242 -8.28 11.69 16.86
N TYR A 243 -8.25 11.92 15.54
CA TYR A 243 -8.96 11.08 14.57
C TYR A 243 -8.49 9.62 14.55
N ALA A 244 -7.21 9.37 14.83
CA ALA A 244 -6.72 8.01 14.93
C ALA A 244 -7.20 7.28 16.19
N GLU A 245 -7.41 8.01 17.30
CA GLU A 245 -7.94 7.43 18.55
C GLU A 245 -9.47 7.23 18.51
N GLU A 246 -10.19 8.03 17.74
CA GLU A 246 -11.66 7.95 17.59
C GLU A 246 -12.14 6.84 16.63
N ALA A 247 -11.32 6.51 15.62
CA ALA A 247 -11.61 5.47 14.62
C ALA A 247 -11.54 4.03 15.16
#